data_AF-A0A820XMB6-F1
#
_entry.id   AF-A0A820XMB6-F1
#
_cell.length_a   1.000
_cell.length_b   1.000
_cell.length_c   1.000
_cell.angle_alpha   90.00
_cell.angle_beta   90.00
_cell.angle_gamma   90.00
#
_symmetry.space_group_name_H-M   'P 1'
#
loop_
_entity.id
_entity.type
_entity.pdbx_description
1 polymer ?
#
loop_
_entity_poly.entity_id
_entity_poly.type
_entity_poly.pdbx_seq_one_letter_code
_entity_poly.pdbx_strand_id
1 'polypeptide(L)'
;MALVLYAPSLALSQSLILVGGFKRAFSIAAQGGRIEFDNVSFDPRTRHTIWSILIGNSFNALLTYGFNQMQVQRYMCVRSTRGAQAALFINIFGVACLILLSGLMGVILYAYYAGCDPYTAGQVQNVDQIFPYFIMDALGNKKGIPGLFLACVFSGSLSTISSGLNSLAAVIIEDVYKGLMQRQLSNLVVGQIDGENRPFMPSTTTSLASEPNNMEKPSTTPPTTK
;
A
#
# COMPACT_ATOMS: atom_id res chain seq x y z
N MET A 1 1.87 -5.63 -10.10
CA MET A 1 3.11 -4.83 -9.99
C MET A 1 3.82 -4.69 -11.33
N ALA A 2 4.21 -5.78 -12.01
CA ALA A 2 4.93 -5.70 -13.30
C ALA A 2 4.23 -4.83 -14.36
N LEU A 3 2.93 -5.04 -14.57
CA LEU A 3 2.13 -4.25 -15.53
C LEU A 3 2.05 -2.75 -15.14
N VAL A 4 1.94 -2.47 -13.84
CA VAL A 4 1.86 -1.11 -13.29
C VAL A 4 3.19 -0.37 -13.39
N LEU A 5 4.32 -1.08 -13.40
CA LEU A 5 5.65 -0.50 -13.67
C LEU A 5 5.90 -0.32 -15.17
N TYR A 6 5.37 -1.22 -15.99
CA TYR A 6 5.59 -1.21 -17.43
C TYR A 6 5.03 0.05 -18.11
N ALA A 7 3.76 0.39 -17.87
CA ALA A 7 3.14 1.53 -18.56
C ALA A 7 3.80 2.90 -18.26
N PRO A 8 4.11 3.26 -17.00
CA PRO A 8 4.87 4.47 -16.68
C PRO A 8 6.29 4.46 -17.26
N SER A 9 6.97 3.31 -17.26
CA SER A 9 8.31 3.20 -17.85
C SER A 9 8.31 3.45 -19.36
N LEU A 10 7.29 2.94 -20.07
CA LEU A 10 7.09 3.16 -21.49
C LEU A 10 6.78 4.64 -21.77
N ALA A 11 5.84 5.23 -21.01
CA ALA A 11 5.51 6.65 -21.11
C ALA A 11 6.76 7.52 -20.87
N LEU A 12 7.56 7.21 -19.84
CA LEU A 12 8.81 7.90 -19.53
C LEU A 12 9.79 7.85 -20.69
N SER A 13 10.03 6.66 -21.27
CA SER A 13 10.96 6.52 -22.39
C SER A 13 10.55 7.38 -23.59
N GLN A 14 9.26 7.42 -23.92
CA GLN A 14 8.75 8.17 -25.05
C GLN A 14 8.75 9.69 -24.78
N SER A 15 8.37 10.11 -23.57
CA SER A 15 8.41 11.51 -23.15
C SER A 15 9.85 12.05 -23.10
N LEU A 16 10.82 11.22 -22.73
CA LEU A 16 12.23 11.60 -22.72
C LEU A 16 12.76 11.88 -24.13
N ILE A 17 12.36 11.07 -25.12
CA ILE A 17 12.71 11.27 -26.53
C ILE A 17 12.13 12.60 -27.04
N LEU A 18 10.89 12.91 -26.66
CA LEU A 18 10.20 14.16 -27.08
C LEU A 18 10.90 15.43 -26.58
N VAL A 19 11.37 15.43 -25.32
CA VAL A 19 12.08 16.58 -24.74
C VAL A 19 13.53 16.70 -25.23
N GLY A 20 14.05 15.69 -25.94
CA GLY A 20 15.43 15.68 -26.44
C GLY A 20 16.45 15.12 -25.44
N GLY A 21 16.00 14.24 -24.54
CA GLY A 21 16.86 13.47 -23.65
C GLY A 21 16.92 13.96 -22.20
N PHE A 22 17.47 13.10 -21.33
CA PHE A 22 17.53 13.31 -19.88
C PHE A 22 18.31 14.56 -19.47
N LYS A 23 19.46 14.80 -20.08
CA LYS A 23 20.32 15.96 -19.75
C LYS A 23 19.59 17.28 -19.98
N ARG A 24 18.86 17.40 -21.09
CA ARG A 24 18.10 18.61 -21.43
C ARG A 24 16.93 18.82 -20.48
N ALA A 25 16.18 17.75 -20.16
CA ALA A 25 15.09 17.83 -19.20
C ALA A 25 15.58 18.31 -17.82
N PHE A 26 16.66 17.71 -17.32
CA PHE A 26 17.26 18.11 -16.05
C PHE A 26 17.83 19.52 -16.06
N SER A 27 18.49 19.95 -17.14
CA SER A 27 19.05 21.30 -17.22
C SER A 27 17.96 22.37 -17.19
N ILE A 28 16.83 22.14 -17.88
CA ILE A 28 15.69 23.06 -17.88
C ILE A 28 15.06 23.12 -16.48
N ALA A 29 14.87 21.96 -15.82
CA ALA A 29 14.33 21.90 -14.47
C ALA A 29 15.26 22.56 -13.43
N ALA A 30 16.57 22.40 -13.56
CA ALA A 30 17.55 23.04 -12.69
C ALA A 30 17.56 24.56 -12.88
N GLN A 31 17.55 25.05 -14.12
CA GLN A 31 17.44 26.49 -14.43
C GLN A 31 16.14 27.10 -13.91
N GLY A 32 15.06 26.32 -13.93
CA GLY A 32 13.76 26.69 -13.37
C GLY A 32 13.67 26.66 -11.85
N GLY A 33 14.76 26.37 -11.13
CA GLY A 33 14.79 26.28 -9.67
C GLY A 33 13.91 25.15 -9.12
N ARG A 34 13.67 24.09 -9.89
CA ARG A 34 12.82 22.94 -9.47
C ARG A 34 13.61 21.78 -8.88
N ILE A 35 14.93 21.85 -8.93
CA ILE A 35 15.83 20.81 -8.44
C ILE A 35 16.57 21.38 -7.24
N GLU A 36 16.15 20.95 -6.05
CA GLU A 36 16.76 21.33 -4.77
C GLU A 36 17.11 20.06 -3.99
N PHE A 37 18.40 19.75 -3.86
CA PHE A 37 18.86 18.56 -3.12
C PHE A 37 19.39 18.90 -1.71
N ASP A 38 19.72 20.17 -1.45
CA ASP A 38 20.65 20.53 -0.38
C ASP A 38 19.98 21.30 0.78
N ASN A 39 18.66 21.23 0.92
CA ASN A 39 17.94 21.95 1.98
C ASN A 39 18.00 21.18 3.32
N VAL A 40 19.06 21.40 4.09
CA VAL A 40 19.35 20.75 5.38
C VAL A 40 18.85 21.57 6.60
N SER A 41 17.96 22.54 6.39
CA SER A 41 17.44 23.37 7.49
C SER A 41 16.64 22.56 8.50
N PHE A 42 16.73 22.93 9.78
CA PHE A 42 15.88 22.41 10.87
C PHE A 42 14.64 23.28 11.13
N ASP A 43 14.40 24.31 10.32
CA ASP A 43 13.22 25.18 10.49
C ASP A 43 11.93 24.43 10.15
N PRO A 44 11.01 24.23 11.11
CA PRO A 44 9.75 23.52 10.88
C PRO A 44 8.77 24.25 9.94
N ARG A 45 9.02 25.52 9.59
CA ARG A 45 8.21 26.28 8.63
C ARG A 45 8.58 25.98 7.18
N THR A 46 9.75 25.41 6.94
CA THR A 46 10.18 25.04 5.60
C THR A 46 9.48 23.75 5.16
N ARG A 47 8.77 23.82 4.03
CA ARG A 47 7.86 22.75 3.58
C ARG A 47 8.56 21.41 3.37
N HIS A 48 9.77 21.44 2.80
CA HIS A 48 10.55 20.25 2.47
C HIS A 48 12.01 20.48 2.85
N THR A 49 12.48 19.73 3.85
CA THR A 49 13.89 19.62 4.22
C THR A 49 14.26 18.15 4.23
N ILE A 50 15.56 17.85 4.18
CA ILE A 50 16.03 16.47 4.30
C ILE A 50 15.48 15.81 5.57
N TRP A 51 15.43 16.56 6.68
CA TRP A 51 14.90 16.08 7.95
C TRP A 51 13.39 15.85 7.93
N SER A 52 12.61 16.79 7.38
CA SER A 52 11.16 16.64 7.33
C SER A 52 10.73 15.51 6.39
N ILE A 53 11.47 15.30 5.28
CA ILE A 53 11.26 14.18 4.37
C ILE A 53 11.64 12.86 5.03
N LEU A 54 12.83 12.77 5.64
CA LEU A 54 13.31 11.52 6.25
C LEU A 54 12.40 11.08 7.40
N ILE A 55 12.10 11.99 8.33
CA ILE A 55 11.24 11.69 9.49
C ILE A 55 9.82 11.44 9.02
N GLY A 56 9.25 12.35 8.22
CA GLY A 56 7.87 12.25 7.75
C GLY A 56 7.62 10.97 6.94
N ASN A 57 8.51 10.63 6.02
CA ASN A 57 8.38 9.42 5.22
C ASN A 57 8.60 8.14 6.05
N SER A 58 9.48 8.16 7.06
CA SER A 58 9.68 7.02 7.96
C SER A 58 8.43 6.71 8.79
N PHE A 59 7.82 7.74 9.39
CA PHE A 59 6.56 7.59 10.11
C PHE A 59 5.42 7.14 9.18
N ASN A 60 5.31 7.74 7.99
CA ASN A 60 4.31 7.34 7.00
C ASN A 60 4.47 5.87 6.56
N ALA A 61 5.70 5.42 6.34
CA ALA A 61 6.00 4.02 6.02
C ALA A 61 5.63 3.08 7.18
N LEU A 62 5.96 3.45 8.41
CA LEU A 62 5.62 2.66 9.59
C LEU A 62 4.10 2.51 9.76
N LEU A 63 3.34 3.60 9.61
CA LEU A 63 1.88 3.54 9.66
C LEU A 63 1.30 2.70 8.54
N THR A 64 1.84 2.87 7.32
CA THR A 64 1.35 2.16 6.13
C THR A 64 1.61 0.66 6.20
N TYR A 65 2.78 0.22 6.65
CA TYR A 65 3.15 -1.20 6.64
C TYR A 65 2.97 -1.89 7.99
N GLY A 66 3.02 -1.17 9.10
CA GLY A 66 2.90 -1.73 10.45
C GLY A 66 1.48 -1.81 10.97
N PHE A 67 0.64 -0.79 10.70
CA PHE A 67 -0.66 -0.64 11.36
C PHE A 67 -1.86 -0.61 10.39
N ASN A 68 -1.61 -0.58 9.08
CA ASN A 68 -2.69 -0.52 8.10
C ASN A 68 -3.35 -1.90 7.91
N GLN A 69 -4.66 -1.97 8.15
CA GLN A 69 -5.44 -3.20 8.02
C GLN A 69 -5.34 -3.84 6.62
N MET A 70 -5.23 -3.03 5.56
CA MET A 70 -5.05 -3.55 4.20
C MET A 70 -3.79 -4.39 4.06
N GLN A 71 -2.72 -4.03 4.77
CA GLN A 71 -1.45 -4.76 4.71
C GLN A 71 -1.46 -5.97 5.63
N VAL A 72 -2.04 -5.84 6.84
CA VAL A 72 -2.21 -6.98 7.77
C VAL A 72 -2.95 -8.13 7.09
N GLN A 73 -4.06 -7.84 6.40
CA GLN A 73 -4.81 -8.84 5.65
C GLN A 73 -3.95 -9.55 4.59
N ARG A 74 -3.10 -8.80 3.87
CA ARG A 74 -2.19 -9.38 2.86
C ARG A 74 -1.14 -10.28 3.47
N TYR A 75 -0.65 -9.97 4.68
CA TYR A 75 0.31 -10.82 5.38
C TYR A 75 -0.32 -12.16 5.78
N MET A 76 -1.58 -12.14 6.22
CA MET A 76 -2.32 -13.35 6.63
C MET A 76 -2.67 -14.27 5.46
N CYS A 77 -2.70 -13.77 4.22
CA CYS A 77 -2.91 -14.60 3.03
C CYS A 77 -1.70 -15.49 2.67
N VAL A 78 -0.52 -15.23 3.24
CA VAL A 78 0.69 -15.99 2.95
C VAL A 78 0.93 -17.06 4.02
N ARG A 79 1.13 -18.31 3.60
CA ARG A 79 1.26 -19.47 4.52
C ARG A 79 2.49 -19.43 5.43
N SER A 80 3.49 -18.60 5.15
CA SER A 80 4.74 -18.57 5.89
C SER A 80 5.20 -17.14 6.17
N THR A 81 5.77 -16.92 7.35
CA THR A 81 6.31 -15.62 7.76
C THR A 81 7.43 -15.15 6.84
N ARG A 82 8.34 -16.04 6.43
CA ARG A 82 9.40 -15.72 5.47
C ARG A 82 8.83 -15.31 4.10
N GLY A 83 7.77 -15.98 3.65
CA GLY A 83 7.07 -15.61 2.41
C GLY A 83 6.41 -14.23 2.51
N ALA A 84 5.79 -13.92 3.65
CA ALA A 84 5.18 -12.60 3.89
C ALA A 84 6.24 -11.49 3.91
N GLN A 85 7.39 -11.72 4.57
CA GLN A 85 8.53 -10.80 4.57
C GLN A 85 9.09 -10.58 3.15
N ALA A 86 9.28 -11.65 2.37
CA ALA A 86 9.75 -11.53 0.99
C ALA A 86 8.76 -10.74 0.12
N ALA A 87 7.45 -11.00 0.25
CA ALA A 87 6.41 -10.26 -0.45
C ALA A 87 6.40 -8.76 -0.07
N LEU A 88 6.66 -8.45 1.20
CA LEU A 88 6.79 -7.08 1.69
C LEU A 88 7.98 -6.37 1.04
N PHE A 89 9.17 -6.98 1.00
CA PHE A 89 10.34 -6.38 0.36
C PHE A 89 10.13 -6.16 -1.14
N ILE A 90 9.50 -7.11 -1.84
CA ILE A 90 9.15 -6.95 -3.26
C ILE A 90 8.18 -5.77 -3.45
N ASN A 91 7.20 -5.60 -2.54
CA ASN A 91 6.30 -4.47 -2.59
C ASN A 91 7.02 -3.14 -2.37
N ILE A 92 7.86 -3.04 -1.33
CA ILE A 92 8.64 -1.83 -1.02
C ILE A 92 9.52 -1.44 -2.21
N PHE A 93 10.21 -2.40 -2.81
CA PHE A 93 11.02 -2.17 -4.00
C PHE A 93 10.17 -1.65 -5.17
N GLY A 94 9.04 -2.29 -5.47
CA GLY A 94 8.17 -1.86 -6.56
C GLY A 94 7.58 -0.46 -6.34
N VAL A 95 7.21 -0.11 -5.11
CA VAL A 95 6.75 1.25 -4.75
C VAL A 95 7.87 2.26 -4.90
N ALA A 96 9.09 1.95 -4.46
CA ALA A 96 10.25 2.82 -4.64
C ALA A 96 10.54 3.09 -6.13
N CYS A 97 10.47 2.06 -6.99
CA CYS A 97 10.58 2.23 -8.43
C CYS A 97 9.48 3.12 -9.01
N LEU A 98 8.22 2.96 -8.58
CA LEU A 98 7.12 3.81 -9.03
C LEU A 98 7.33 5.28 -8.63
N ILE A 99 7.74 5.54 -7.39
CA ILE A 99 8.04 6.91 -6.90
C ILE A 99 9.15 7.54 -7.74
N LEU A 100 10.22 6.80 -8.03
CA LEU A 100 11.32 7.29 -8.87
C LEU A 100 10.84 7.62 -10.29
N LEU A 101 10.09 6.71 -10.92
CA LEU A 101 9.55 6.93 -12.27
C LEU A 101 8.62 8.14 -12.31
N SER A 102 7.74 8.30 -11.32
CA SER A 102 6.85 9.46 -11.20
C SER A 102 7.63 10.77 -11.00
N GLY A 103 8.68 10.78 -10.18
CA GLY A 103 9.55 11.93 -10.01
C GLY A 103 10.25 12.35 -11.31
N LEU A 104 10.80 11.37 -12.03
CA LEU A 104 11.42 11.62 -13.34
C LEU A 104 10.42 12.14 -14.37
N MET A 105 9.21 11.58 -14.40
CA MET A 105 8.14 12.10 -15.25
C MET A 105 7.79 13.55 -14.91
N GLY A 106 7.79 13.92 -13.62
CA GLY A 106 7.57 15.31 -13.18
C GLY A 106 8.62 16.29 -13.70
N VAL A 107 9.89 15.88 -13.74
CA VAL A 107 10.98 16.68 -14.33
C VAL A 107 10.76 16.90 -15.83
N ILE A 108 10.36 15.84 -16.55
CA ILE A 108 10.08 15.92 -18.00
C ILE A 108 8.84 16.76 -18.27
N LEU A 109 7.79 16.60 -17.48
CA LEU A 109 6.56 17.38 -17.54
C LEU A 109 6.87 18.87 -17.43
N TYR A 110 7.69 19.25 -16.44
CA TYR A 110 8.14 20.63 -16.28
C TYR A 110 8.95 21.11 -17.49
N ALA A 111 9.89 20.30 -17.97
CA ALA A 111 10.72 20.66 -19.12
C ALA A 111 9.90 20.83 -20.42
N TYR A 112 8.82 20.07 -20.59
CA TYR A 112 7.93 20.16 -21.75
C TYR A 112 7.07 21.44 -21.71
N TYR A 113 6.56 21.81 -20.54
CA TYR A 113 5.70 23.00 -20.37
C TYR A 113 6.43 24.25 -19.86
N ALA A 114 7.76 24.26 -19.87
CA ALA A 114 8.55 25.39 -19.37
C ALA A 114 8.25 26.73 -20.08
N GLY A 115 7.81 26.68 -21.35
CA GLY A 115 7.47 27.88 -22.13
C GLY A 115 5.99 28.24 -22.16
N CYS A 116 5.09 27.28 -21.96
CA CYS A 116 3.64 27.50 -21.97
C CYS A 116 2.99 26.46 -21.05
N ASP A 117 2.48 26.91 -19.91
CA ASP A 117 1.85 26.06 -18.92
C ASP A 117 0.34 25.87 -19.24
N PRO A 118 -0.15 24.63 -19.38
CA PRO A 118 -1.54 24.36 -19.73
C PRO A 118 -2.55 24.83 -18.67
N TYR A 119 -2.13 24.99 -17.41
CA TYR A 119 -2.98 25.53 -16.36
C TYR A 119 -3.21 27.03 -16.54
N THR A 120 -2.12 27.80 -16.68
CA THR A 120 -2.20 29.25 -16.93
C THR A 120 -2.85 29.58 -18.29
N ALA A 121 -2.70 28.70 -19.28
CA ALA A 121 -3.35 28.82 -20.59
C ALA A 121 -4.86 28.50 -20.57
N GLY A 122 -5.43 28.09 -19.43
CA GLY A 122 -6.85 27.75 -19.29
C GLY A 122 -7.27 26.45 -19.99
N GLN A 123 -6.31 25.62 -20.41
CA GLN A 123 -6.58 24.31 -21.02
C GLN A 123 -6.94 23.25 -19.97
N VAL A 124 -6.48 23.45 -18.73
CA VAL A 124 -6.71 22.56 -17.59
C VAL A 124 -7.25 23.36 -16.41
N GLN A 125 -8.32 22.87 -15.77
CA GLN A 125 -8.97 23.56 -14.65
C GLN A 125 -8.30 23.30 -13.30
N ASN A 126 -7.71 22.11 -13.12
CA ASN A 126 -7.10 21.68 -11.86
C ASN A 126 -5.65 21.24 -12.08
N VAL A 127 -4.76 21.61 -11.16
CA VAL A 127 -3.33 21.24 -11.24
C VAL A 127 -3.11 19.71 -11.27
N ASP A 128 -3.99 18.93 -10.65
CA ASP A 128 -3.92 17.46 -10.64
C ASP A 128 -4.20 16.82 -12.00
N GLN A 129 -4.82 17.56 -12.92
CA GLN A 129 -5.14 17.08 -14.27
C GLN A 129 -4.01 17.33 -15.27
N ILE A 130 -3.00 18.13 -14.91
CA ILE A 130 -1.87 18.47 -15.80
C ILE A 130 -1.14 17.20 -16.25
N PHE A 131 -0.94 16.25 -15.34
CA PHE A 131 -0.20 15.03 -15.66
C PHE A 131 -0.98 14.12 -16.64
N PRO A 132 -2.26 13.77 -16.41
CA PRO A 132 -3.07 13.09 -17.42
C PRO A 132 -3.16 13.86 -18.75
N TYR A 133 -3.30 15.19 -18.69
CA TYR A 133 -3.33 16.04 -19.88
C TYR A 133 -2.04 15.91 -20.70
N PHE A 134 -0.88 15.98 -20.05
CA PHE A 134 0.42 15.77 -20.66
C PHE A 134 0.54 14.44 -21.39
N ILE A 135 0.08 13.35 -20.78
CA ILE A 135 0.12 12.03 -21.41
C ILE A 135 -0.71 12.02 -22.70
N MET A 136 -1.88 12.67 -22.70
CA MET A 136 -2.73 12.76 -23.89
C MET A 136 -2.16 13.69 -24.96
N ASP A 137 -1.57 14.81 -24.55
CA ASP A 137 -0.99 15.83 -25.43
C ASP A 137 0.32 15.34 -26.06
N ALA A 138 1.31 14.99 -25.24
CA ALA A 138 2.64 14.59 -25.71
C ALA A 138 2.67 13.20 -26.36
N LEU A 139 1.86 12.25 -25.86
CA LEU A 139 1.87 10.85 -26.32
C LEU A 139 0.66 10.48 -27.18
N GLY A 140 -0.25 11.41 -27.47
CA GLY A 140 -1.49 11.16 -28.24
C GLY A 140 -1.24 10.58 -29.64
N ASN A 141 -0.14 10.97 -30.27
CA ASN A 141 0.27 10.48 -31.59
C ASN A 141 0.74 9.01 -31.56
N LYS A 142 1.04 8.45 -30.38
CA LYS A 142 1.49 7.07 -30.20
C LYS A 142 0.29 6.21 -29.79
N LYS A 143 -0.39 5.65 -30.80
CA LYS A 143 -1.55 4.77 -30.60
C LYS A 143 -1.26 3.68 -29.55
N GLY A 144 -2.12 3.60 -28.54
CA GLY A 144 -2.06 2.58 -27.49
C GLY A 144 -1.33 2.98 -26.20
N ILE A 145 -0.32 3.86 -26.24
CA ILE A 145 0.45 4.24 -25.04
C ILE A 145 -0.41 5.02 -24.03
N PRO A 146 -1.14 6.09 -24.43
CA PRO A 146 -1.99 6.83 -23.50
C PRO A 146 -3.10 5.95 -22.90
N GLY A 147 -3.70 5.08 -23.72
CA GLY A 147 -4.74 4.15 -23.28
C GLY A 147 -4.21 3.11 -22.28
N LEU A 148 -3.03 2.54 -22.53
CA LEU A 148 -2.38 1.61 -21.61
C LEU A 148 -2.01 2.29 -20.29
N PHE A 149 -1.49 3.51 -20.35
CA PHE A 149 -1.19 4.31 -19.16
C PHE A 149 -2.45 4.56 -18.32
N LEU A 150 -3.51 5.04 -18.96
CA LEU A 150 -4.77 5.34 -18.29
C LEU A 150 -5.42 4.08 -17.68
N ALA A 151 -5.40 2.96 -18.40
CA ALA A 151 -5.86 1.67 -17.90
C ALA A 151 -5.09 1.21 -16.66
N CYS A 152 -3.76 1.40 -16.63
CA CYS A 152 -2.93 1.06 -15.47
C CYS A 152 -3.25 1.93 -14.26
N VAL A 153 -3.45 3.24 -14.45
CA VAL A 153 -3.84 4.16 -13.37
C VAL A 153 -5.18 3.76 -12.78
N PHE A 154 -6.20 3.52 -13.62
CA PHE A 154 -7.51 3.08 -13.14
C PHE A 154 -7.44 1.72 -12.44
N SER A 155 -6.67 0.76 -12.98
CA SER A 155 -6.47 -0.54 -12.35
C SER A 155 -5.82 -0.42 -10.97
N GLY A 156 -4.78 0.39 -10.83
CA GLY A 156 -4.11 0.63 -9.55
C GLY A 156 -5.04 1.27 -8.52
N SER A 157 -5.77 2.31 -8.92
CA SER A 157 -6.77 2.98 -8.08
C SER A 157 -7.87 2.01 -7.64
N LEU A 158 -8.43 1.23 -8.57
CA LEU A 158 -9.50 0.29 -8.27
C LEU A 158 -9.05 -0.84 -7.36
N SER A 159 -7.81 -1.33 -7.49
CA SER A 159 -7.26 -2.35 -6.58
C SER A 159 -7.13 -1.83 -5.14
N THR A 160 -6.79 -0.55 -5.00
CA THR A 160 -6.62 0.10 -3.69
C THR A 160 -7.99 0.32 -3.04
N ILE A 161 -8.97 0.81 -3.81
CA ILE A 161 -10.36 0.97 -3.36
C ILE A 161 -10.94 -0.38 -2.93
N SER A 162 -10.76 -1.43 -3.74
CA SER A 162 -11.25 -2.77 -3.41
C SER A 162 -10.61 -3.32 -2.13
N SER A 163 -9.28 -3.19 -1.97
CA SER A 163 -8.59 -3.60 -0.74
C SER A 163 -9.09 -2.80 0.48
N GLY A 164 -9.29 -1.48 0.32
CA GLY A 164 -9.78 -0.59 1.37
C GLY A 164 -11.19 -0.93 1.82
N LEU A 165 -12.10 -1.22 0.89
CA LEU A 165 -13.47 -1.66 1.21
C LEU A 165 -13.47 -3.01 1.94
N ASN A 166 -12.62 -3.95 1.54
CA ASN A 166 -12.47 -5.24 2.23
C ASN A 166 -11.95 -5.08 3.66
N SER A 167 -10.96 -4.20 3.86
CA SER A 167 -10.45 -3.89 5.19
C SER A 167 -11.47 -3.15 6.06
N LEU A 168 -12.22 -2.22 5.49
CA LEU A 168 -13.28 -1.50 6.19
C LEU A 168 -14.38 -2.45 6.64
N ALA A 169 -14.83 -3.37 5.78
CA ALA A 169 -15.80 -4.38 6.13
C ALA A 169 -15.32 -5.26 7.30
N ALA A 170 -14.05 -5.68 7.28
CA ALA A 170 -13.46 -6.45 8.37
C ALA A 170 -13.43 -5.68 9.70
N VAL A 171 -13.01 -4.41 9.68
CA VAL A 171 -12.99 -3.54 10.88
C VAL A 171 -14.41 -3.31 11.43
N ILE A 172 -15.40 -3.09 10.56
CA ILE A 172 -16.79 -2.93 10.99
C ILE A 172 -17.30 -4.20 11.67
N ILE A 173 -16.99 -5.39 11.15
CA ILE A 173 -17.47 -6.65 11.71
C ILE A 173 -16.75 -6.99 13.03
N GLU A 174 -15.42 -6.95 13.05
CA GLU A 174 -14.63 -7.37 14.20
C GLU A 174 -14.63 -6.31 15.31
N ASP A 175 -14.29 -5.06 14.99
CA ASP A 175 -14.08 -4.04 16.00
C ASP A 175 -15.39 -3.40 16.45
N VAL A 176 -16.30 -3.10 15.51
CA VAL A 176 -17.56 -2.41 15.84
C VAL A 176 -18.67 -3.39 16.23
N TYR A 177 -18.99 -4.37 15.39
CA TYR A 177 -20.12 -5.25 15.63
C TYR A 177 -19.85 -6.26 16.75
N LYS A 178 -18.77 -7.03 16.66
CA LYS A 178 -18.41 -8.02 17.68
C LYS A 178 -17.78 -7.37 18.91
N GLY A 179 -16.85 -6.44 18.73
CA GLY A 179 -16.13 -5.76 19.80
C GLY A 179 -17.02 -4.81 20.62
N LEU A 180 -17.50 -3.73 20.00
CA LEU A 180 -18.26 -2.69 20.72
C LEU A 180 -19.69 -3.10 21.05
N MET A 181 -20.37 -3.83 20.16
CA MET A 181 -21.76 -4.21 20.37
C MET A 181 -21.92 -5.52 21.17
N GLN A 182 -20.83 -6.26 21.41
CA GLN A 182 -20.80 -7.57 22.10
C GLN A 182 -21.82 -8.58 21.54
N ARG A 183 -22.22 -8.44 20.27
CA ARG A 183 -23.16 -9.34 19.62
C ARG A 183 -22.39 -10.51 19.01
N GLN A 184 -22.61 -11.70 19.55
CA GLN A 184 -22.12 -12.95 18.98
C GLN A 184 -22.82 -13.17 17.63
N LEU A 185 -22.04 -13.28 16.55
CA LEU A 185 -22.59 -13.65 15.25
C LEU A 185 -23.09 -15.09 15.35
N SER A 186 -24.40 -15.32 15.15
CA SER A 186 -24.98 -16.67 15.24
C SER A 186 -24.18 -17.68 14.41
N ASN A 187 -23.84 -18.84 14.99
CA ASN A 187 -22.97 -19.88 14.41
C ASN A 187 -23.34 -20.33 12.97
N LEU A 188 -24.58 -20.07 12.52
CA LEU A 188 -25.04 -20.33 11.16
C LEU A 188 -24.36 -19.43 10.11
N VAL A 189 -24.03 -18.18 10.44
CA VAL A 189 -23.34 -17.27 9.51
C VAL A 189 -21.85 -17.61 9.44
N VAL A 190 -21.25 -17.98 10.58
CA VAL A 190 -19.83 -18.39 10.65
C VAL A 190 -19.60 -19.69 9.89
N GLY A 191 -20.48 -20.67 10.01
CA GLY A 191 -20.41 -21.93 9.25
C GLY A 191 -20.55 -21.77 7.73
N GLN A 192 -21.16 -20.69 7.25
CA GLN A 192 -21.21 -20.38 5.81
C GLN A 192 -19.93 -19.69 5.29
N ILE A 193 -19.20 -18.98 6.15
CA ILE A 193 -17.94 -18.31 5.80
C ILE A 193 -16.77 -19.30 5.86
N ASP A 194 -16.77 -20.22 6.83
CA ASP A 194 -15.72 -21.23 7.03
C ASP A 194 -15.87 -22.47 6.11
N GLY A 195 -16.96 -22.56 5.34
CA GLY A 195 -17.24 -23.68 4.44
C GLY A 195 -16.28 -23.84 3.26
N GLU A 196 -15.33 -22.91 3.03
CA GLU A 196 -14.47 -22.90 1.84
C GLU A 196 -12.93 -22.89 2.08
N ASN A 197 -12.41 -23.31 3.25
CA ASN A 197 -11.16 -24.11 3.36
C ASN A 197 -10.53 -24.14 4.78
N ARG A 198 -10.34 -25.39 5.23
CA ARG A 198 -9.33 -25.97 6.14
C ARG A 198 -9.37 -25.65 7.65
N PRO A 199 -9.14 -26.69 8.49
CA PRO A 199 -9.18 -26.57 9.95
C PRO A 199 -8.01 -25.74 10.48
N PHE A 200 -8.36 -24.76 11.32
CA PHE A 200 -7.45 -23.97 12.14
C PHE A 200 -6.83 -24.91 13.19
N MET A 201 -5.51 -25.12 13.14
CA MET A 201 -4.77 -25.79 14.22
C MET A 201 -4.72 -24.84 15.42
N PRO A 202 -5.24 -25.21 16.60
CA PRO A 202 -5.09 -24.38 17.79
C PRO A 202 -3.65 -24.45 18.26
N SER A 203 -3.00 -23.28 18.39
CA SER A 203 -1.72 -23.14 19.06
C SER A 203 -1.86 -23.56 20.52
N THR A 204 -1.17 -24.65 20.88
CA THR A 204 -0.99 -25.11 22.25
C THR A 204 -0.42 -23.97 23.11
N THR A 205 -1.25 -23.37 23.95
CA THR A 205 -0.80 -22.49 25.03
C THR A 205 -0.52 -23.36 26.24
N THR A 206 0.77 -23.58 26.48
CA THR A 206 1.30 -23.92 27.79
C THR A 206 1.02 -22.78 28.76
N SER A 207 0.24 -23.02 29.83
CA SER A 207 0.43 -22.34 31.10
C SER A 207 0.02 -23.25 32.26
N LEU A 208 1.01 -23.46 33.13
CA LEU A 208 0.97 -24.13 34.42
C LEU A 208 0.16 -23.34 35.47
N ALA A 209 -0.03 -23.99 36.62
CA ALA A 209 -0.66 -23.60 37.90
C ALA A 209 -2.14 -24.02 37.99
N SER A 210 -2.60 -24.84 38.95
CA SER A 210 -2.07 -25.21 40.26
C SER A 210 -2.84 -26.43 40.80
N GLU A 211 -2.14 -27.44 41.33
CA GLU A 211 -2.69 -28.41 42.28
C GLU A 211 -3.27 -27.70 43.51
N PRO A 212 -4.29 -28.28 44.17
CA PRO A 212 -3.95 -29.00 45.40
C PRO A 212 -4.66 -30.35 45.57
N ASN A 213 -3.87 -31.29 46.12
CA ASN A 213 -4.23 -32.37 47.03
C ASN A 213 -5.70 -32.42 47.50
N ASN A 214 -6.36 -33.56 47.28
CA ASN A 214 -6.95 -34.34 48.36
C ASN A 214 -7.19 -35.79 47.92
N MET A 215 -6.42 -36.70 48.52
CA MET A 215 -6.67 -38.14 48.52
C MET A 215 -7.93 -38.43 49.33
N GLU A 216 -8.95 -38.99 48.69
CA GLU A 216 -10.03 -39.70 49.37
C GLU A 216 -10.01 -41.17 48.88
N LYS A 217 -9.61 -42.08 49.77
CA LYS A 217 -9.61 -43.54 49.55
C LYS A 217 -11.04 -44.08 49.58
N PRO A 218 -11.46 -44.98 48.68
CA PRO A 218 -12.62 -45.82 48.92
C PRO A 218 -12.21 -47.09 49.68
N SER A 219 -12.76 -47.29 50.87
CA SER A 219 -12.67 -48.52 51.66
C SER A 219 -13.60 -49.59 51.08
N THR A 220 -13.04 -50.72 50.66
CA THR A 220 -13.75 -51.95 50.31
C THR A 220 -13.74 -52.91 51.51
N THR A 221 -14.93 -53.33 51.96
CA THR A 221 -15.12 -54.49 52.85
C THR A 221 -16.12 -55.46 52.19
N PRO A 222 -15.80 -56.75 52.06
CA PRO A 222 -16.71 -57.75 51.48
C PRO A 222 -17.66 -58.34 52.55
N PRO A 223 -18.80 -58.94 52.16
CA PRO A 223 -19.73 -59.56 53.09
C PRO A 223 -19.36 -61.04 53.34
N THR A 224 -19.36 -61.45 54.61
CA THR A 224 -19.37 -62.86 55.02
C THR A 224 -20.69 -63.17 55.73
N THR A 225 -21.50 -64.03 55.15
CA THR A 225 -22.59 -64.72 55.86
C THR A 225 -22.68 -66.17 55.37
N LYS A 226 -22.30 -67.07 56.29
CA LYS A 226 -22.61 -68.50 56.44
C LYS A 226 -22.18 -69.49 55.36
#